data_AF-A0A8K9Y367-F1
#
_entry.id   AF-A0A8K9Y367-F1
#
_cell.length_a   1.000
_cell.length_b   1.000
_cell.length_c   1.000
_cell.angle_alpha   90.00
_cell.angle_beta   90.00
_cell.angle_gamma   90.00
#
_symmetry.space_group_name_H-M   'P 1'
#
loop_
_entity.id
_entity.type
_entity.pdbx_description
1 polymer ?
#
loop_
_entity_poly.entity_id
_entity_poly.type
_entity_poly.pdbx_seq_one_letter_code
_entity_poly.pdbx_strand_id
1 'polypeptide(L)'
;MAQQGVLLDQDQFCCSVCLDLLKEPVTTACGHSYCRICIEGCWDQDDLKGVYSCPQCRETFTPRPNLRKNNMLAELVEKLRKTGLQAAPPPALCYAGPGDVACDVCTGTRKQKALMSCLACLASYCETHLQSHYESPALKKHKLVKATAQLQEKICSHHDKLLEVYCRTDQQCICLLCVMDEHKGHDTVSAAAERTEKQRQLGMSQQKVQQRFQEREKELKELQQAVESFKRSAQSAVEDSDQIFTELIRSIERRSSEVKELIRAQEKAQVSQAEGLLEQLKQEIAELRKRSTELEQLSHTEDHIHFLQIHRALLPPAGDWNTLQSLSGFYCPLVLLPLAVTDPTNIPRSHLIQHINDSYRREGALLMLSYGMNWTFYGEF
;
A
#
# COMPACT_ATOMS: atom_id res chain seq x y z
N MET A 1 -10.41 57.42 -32.10
CA MET A 1 -11.73 57.79 -31.55
C MET A 1 -11.99 56.89 -30.36
N ALA A 2 -11.86 57.42 -29.13
CA ALA A 2 -12.17 56.67 -27.92
C ALA A 2 -13.70 56.68 -27.73
N GLN A 3 -14.33 55.51 -27.78
CA GLN A 3 -15.74 55.38 -27.41
C GLN A 3 -15.85 55.50 -25.89
N GLN A 4 -16.53 56.55 -25.47
CA GLN A 4 -16.90 56.84 -24.10
C GLN A 4 -17.92 55.79 -23.66
N GLY A 5 -17.46 54.75 -22.94
CA GLY A 5 -18.33 53.73 -22.37
C GLY A 5 -19.20 54.37 -21.29
N VAL A 6 -20.49 54.51 -21.58
CA VAL A 6 -21.50 54.87 -20.57
C VAL A 6 -21.52 53.74 -19.54
N LEU A 7 -21.15 54.02 -18.29
CA LEU A 7 -21.36 53.13 -17.15
C LEU A 7 -22.87 52.96 -16.99
N LEU A 8 -23.41 51.85 -17.47
CA LEU A 8 -24.80 51.47 -17.22
C LEU A 8 -24.91 51.04 -15.76
N ASP A 9 -25.75 51.75 -15.01
CA ASP A 9 -26.02 51.47 -13.61
C ASP A 9 -26.69 50.09 -13.45
N GLN A 10 -26.03 49.20 -12.71
CA GLN A 10 -26.42 47.79 -12.59
C GLN A 10 -27.76 47.61 -11.86
N ASP A 11 -28.13 48.57 -11.03
CA ASP A 11 -29.35 48.57 -10.23
C ASP A 11 -30.61 48.71 -11.09
N GLN A 12 -30.50 49.26 -12.31
CA GLN A 12 -31.62 49.42 -13.25
C GLN A 12 -32.06 48.10 -13.90
N PHE A 13 -31.29 47.02 -13.73
CA PHE A 13 -31.54 45.71 -14.35
C PHE A 13 -31.81 44.60 -13.31
N CYS A 14 -32.11 44.99 -12.08
CA CYS A 14 -32.44 44.08 -10.99
C CYS A 14 -33.95 43.82 -10.91
N CYS A 15 -34.31 42.57 -10.63
CA CYS A 15 -35.68 42.17 -10.35
C CYS A 15 -36.09 42.67 -8.97
N SER A 16 -37.17 43.43 -8.86
CA SER A 16 -37.66 43.95 -7.57
C SER A 16 -38.22 42.89 -6.61
N VAL A 17 -38.43 41.65 -7.09
CA VAL A 17 -38.92 40.52 -6.28
C VAL A 17 -37.77 39.74 -5.64
N CYS A 18 -36.77 39.30 -6.42
CA CYS A 18 -35.64 38.54 -5.91
C CYS A 18 -34.39 39.38 -5.62
N LEU A 19 -34.41 40.67 -5.98
CA LEU A 19 -33.32 41.64 -5.83
C LEU A 19 -32.01 41.25 -6.55
N ASP A 20 -32.09 40.32 -7.50
CA ASP A 20 -30.99 39.88 -8.37
C ASP A 20 -31.16 40.42 -9.81
N LEU A 21 -30.06 40.44 -10.57
CA LEU A 21 -30.10 40.67 -12.02
C LEU A 21 -31.13 39.76 -12.71
N LEU A 22 -31.94 40.35 -13.59
CA LEU A 22 -33.05 39.67 -14.24
C LEU A 22 -32.62 38.35 -14.93
N LYS A 23 -33.31 37.26 -14.61
CA LYS A 23 -33.16 35.93 -15.24
C LYS A 23 -34.39 35.67 -16.09
N GLU A 24 -34.19 35.51 -17.39
CA GLU A 24 -35.28 35.49 -18.37
C GLU A 24 -36.24 36.68 -18.17
N PRO A 25 -35.76 37.93 -18.35
CA PRO A 25 -36.55 39.12 -18.08
C PRO A 25 -37.86 39.10 -18.88
N VAL A 26 -38.96 39.35 -18.20
CA VAL A 26 -40.28 39.59 -18.80
C VAL A 26 -40.75 40.96 -18.37
N THR A 27 -41.42 41.68 -19.28
CA THR A 27 -41.95 43.02 -19.02
C THR A 27 -43.47 42.95 -19.02
N THR A 28 -44.07 43.39 -17.92
CA THR A 28 -45.53 43.47 -17.77
C THR A 28 -46.08 44.68 -18.54
N ALA A 29 -47.40 44.74 -18.78
CA ALA A 29 -48.02 45.84 -19.54
C ALA A 29 -47.80 47.22 -18.87
N CYS A 30 -47.62 47.26 -17.55
CA CYS A 30 -47.27 48.48 -16.81
C CYS A 30 -45.81 48.94 -16.97
N GLY A 31 -45.00 48.23 -17.76
CA GLY A 31 -43.60 48.56 -18.03
C GLY A 31 -42.57 48.02 -17.03
N HIS A 32 -43.00 47.50 -15.88
CA HIS A 32 -42.09 46.88 -14.91
C HIS A 32 -41.61 45.50 -15.38
N SER A 33 -40.34 45.21 -15.12
CA SER A 33 -39.66 43.99 -15.57
C SER A 33 -39.20 43.12 -14.41
N TYR A 34 -39.37 41.82 -14.55
CA TYR A 34 -39.12 40.82 -13.52
C TYR A 34 -38.46 39.58 -14.11
N CYS A 35 -37.85 38.74 -13.26
CA CYS A 35 -37.53 37.37 -13.67
C CYS A 35 -38.83 36.63 -13.95
N ARG A 36 -38.89 35.84 -15.04
CA ARG A 36 -40.09 35.08 -15.41
C ARG A 36 -40.69 34.29 -14.24
N ILE A 37 -39.85 33.52 -13.55
CA ILE A 37 -40.24 32.69 -12.41
C ILE A 37 -40.73 33.53 -11.24
N CYS A 38 -40.15 34.71 -11.00
CA CYS A 38 -40.54 35.56 -9.87
C CYS A 38 -41.95 36.13 -10.05
N ILE A 39 -42.28 36.63 -11.24
CA ILE A 39 -43.60 37.19 -11.50
C ILE A 39 -44.66 36.09 -11.66
N GLU A 40 -44.31 34.95 -12.26
CA GLU A 40 -45.18 33.76 -12.29
C GLU A 40 -45.49 33.31 -10.86
N GLY A 41 -44.49 33.18 -9.99
CA GLY A 41 -44.68 32.81 -8.59
C GLY A 41 -45.50 33.81 -7.76
N CYS A 42 -45.40 35.12 -8.04
CA CYS A 42 -46.29 36.11 -7.42
C CYS A 42 -47.75 35.92 -7.87
N TRP A 43 -47.98 35.60 -9.14
CA TRP A 43 -49.32 35.41 -9.68
C TRP A 43 -49.93 34.05 -9.30
N ASP A 44 -49.12 33.01 -9.16
CA ASP A 44 -49.56 31.68 -8.76
C ASP A 44 -50.07 31.65 -7.31
N GLN A 45 -49.60 32.57 -6.44
CA GLN A 45 -50.11 32.71 -5.07
C GLN A 45 -51.52 33.33 -4.99
N ASP A 46 -51.88 34.17 -5.97
CA ASP A 46 -53.16 34.89 -6.04
C ASP A 46 -54.11 34.34 -7.12
N ASP A 47 -53.78 33.20 -7.74
CA ASP A 47 -54.51 32.59 -8.87
C ASP A 47 -55.99 32.30 -8.54
N LEU A 48 -56.31 32.06 -7.26
CA LEU A 48 -57.68 31.85 -6.76
C LEU A 48 -58.57 33.11 -6.81
N LYS A 49 -57.98 34.31 -6.88
CA LYS A 49 -58.72 35.58 -6.93
C LYS A 49 -59.02 36.05 -8.36
N GLY A 50 -58.39 35.44 -9.37
CA GLY A 50 -58.58 35.78 -10.79
C GLY A 50 -58.11 37.17 -11.20
N VAL A 51 -57.44 37.92 -10.32
CA VAL A 51 -56.92 39.28 -10.55
C VAL A 51 -55.41 39.27 -10.26
N TYR A 52 -54.61 39.65 -11.25
CA TYR A 52 -53.15 39.59 -11.17
C TYR A 52 -52.56 40.98 -11.05
N SER A 53 -51.79 41.28 -10.00
CA SER A 53 -51.21 42.62 -9.81
C SER A 53 -49.71 42.68 -10.06
N CYS A 54 -49.24 43.83 -10.53
CA CYS A 54 -47.82 44.18 -10.57
C CYS A 54 -47.26 44.39 -9.15
N PRO A 55 -46.18 43.70 -8.73
CA PRO A 55 -45.58 43.88 -7.40
C PRO A 55 -45.13 45.32 -7.09
N GLN A 56 -44.71 46.09 -8.09
CA GLN A 56 -44.18 47.44 -7.89
C GLN A 56 -45.24 48.54 -7.87
N CYS A 57 -46.13 48.59 -8.87
CA CYS A 57 -47.13 49.66 -8.99
C CYS A 57 -48.55 49.24 -8.62
N ARG A 58 -48.77 47.95 -8.33
CA ARG A 58 -50.07 47.35 -7.98
C ARG A 58 -51.14 47.44 -9.07
N GLU A 59 -50.76 47.78 -10.30
CA GLU A 59 -51.67 47.72 -11.46
C GLU A 59 -52.16 46.28 -11.67
N THR A 60 -53.46 46.12 -11.88
CA THR A 60 -54.15 44.82 -11.96
C THR A 60 -54.45 44.44 -13.41
N PHE A 61 -54.34 43.14 -13.71
CA PHE A 61 -54.56 42.56 -15.04
C PHE A 61 -55.59 41.43 -14.96
N THR A 62 -56.56 41.44 -15.89
CA THR A 62 -57.56 40.38 -16.08
C THR A 62 -57.90 40.29 -17.58
N PRO A 63 -57.71 39.15 -18.26
CA PRO A 63 -57.20 37.85 -17.79
C PRO A 63 -55.68 37.84 -17.50
N ARG A 64 -55.14 36.71 -17.04
CA ARG A 64 -53.70 36.52 -16.74
C ARG A 64 -52.85 36.92 -17.96
N PRO A 65 -51.91 37.86 -17.83
CA PRO A 65 -51.05 38.25 -18.95
C PRO A 65 -50.17 37.09 -19.42
N ASN A 66 -50.02 36.96 -20.74
CA ASN A 66 -49.05 36.03 -21.32
C ASN A 66 -47.65 36.68 -21.33
N LEU A 67 -46.73 36.11 -20.56
CA LEU A 67 -45.39 36.65 -20.40
C LEU A 67 -44.47 36.17 -21.52
N ARG A 68 -43.95 37.12 -22.31
CA ARG A 68 -42.90 36.85 -23.30
C ARG A 68 -41.58 37.40 -22.81
N LYS A 69 -40.51 36.65 -23.06
CA LYS A 69 -39.14 37.06 -22.78
C LYS A 69 -38.80 38.36 -23.53
N ASN A 70 -38.34 39.36 -22.80
CA ASN A 70 -37.80 40.59 -23.36
C ASN A 70 -36.36 40.35 -23.81
N ASN A 71 -36.18 40.11 -25.12
CA ASN A 71 -34.87 39.78 -25.69
C ASN A 71 -33.85 40.92 -25.54
N MET A 72 -34.28 42.19 -25.59
CA MET A 72 -33.35 43.31 -25.42
C MET A 72 -32.83 43.41 -23.98
N LEU A 73 -33.71 43.29 -22.99
CA LEU A 73 -33.29 43.26 -21.58
C LEU A 73 -32.41 42.05 -21.30
N ALA A 74 -32.73 40.89 -21.89
CA ALA A 74 -31.89 39.70 -21.75
C ALA A 74 -30.49 39.94 -22.33
N GLU A 75 -30.37 40.54 -23.51
CA GLU A 75 -29.07 40.85 -24.12
C GLU A 75 -28.26 41.87 -23.30
N LEU A 76 -28.91 42.92 -22.76
CA LEU A 76 -28.27 43.93 -21.92
C LEU A 76 -27.77 43.33 -20.60
N VAL A 77 -28.57 42.49 -19.94
CA VAL A 77 -28.17 41.79 -18.71
C VAL A 77 -27.01 40.83 -18.98
N GLU A 78 -27.03 40.11 -20.11
CA GLU A 78 -25.92 39.23 -20.50
C GLU A 78 -24.63 39.99 -20.82
N LYS A 79 -24.73 41.16 -21.47
CA LYS A 79 -23.59 42.06 -21.68
C LYS A 79 -23.04 42.56 -20.34
N LEU A 80 -23.90 42.99 -19.42
CA LEU A 80 -23.51 43.38 -18.06
C LEU A 80 -22.81 42.24 -17.29
N ARG A 81 -23.34 41.01 -17.37
CA ARG A 81 -22.70 39.83 -16.77
C ARG A 81 -21.30 39.58 -17.33
N LYS A 82 -21.10 39.75 -18.64
CA LYS A 82 -19.79 39.57 -19.30
C LYS A 82 -18.81 40.69 -18.98
N THR A 83 -19.29 41.93 -18.87
CA THR A 83 -18.45 43.08 -18.48
C THR A 83 -18.10 43.07 -16.98
N GLY A 84 -18.99 42.54 -16.13
CA GLY A 84 -18.78 42.40 -14.68
C GLY A 84 -17.87 41.23 -14.26
N LEU A 85 -17.46 40.34 -15.17
CA LEU A 85 -16.48 39.28 -14.91
C LEU A 85 -15.01 39.74 -15.03
N GLN A 86 -14.75 41.00 -15.42
CA GLN A 86 -13.40 41.56 -15.53
C GLN A 86 -13.13 42.80 -14.65
N ALA A 87 -14.02 43.14 -13.72
CA ALA A 87 -13.75 44.17 -12.72
C ALA A 87 -14.22 43.67 -11.35
N ALA A 88 -13.37 43.82 -10.34
CA ALA A 88 -13.70 43.52 -8.96
C ALA A 88 -15.03 44.21 -8.54
N PRO A 89 -15.86 43.58 -7.70
CA PRO A 89 -17.17 44.13 -7.38
C PRO A 89 -17.05 45.42 -6.56
N PRO A 90 -17.86 46.48 -6.86
CA PRO A 90 -18.05 47.62 -5.98
C PRO A 90 -18.78 47.21 -4.67
N PRO A 91 -18.68 48.01 -3.59
CA PRO A 91 -18.93 47.57 -2.23
C PRO A 91 -20.43 47.40 -1.95
N ALA A 92 -20.92 46.17 -2.06
CA ALA A 92 -22.08 45.75 -1.28
C ALA A 92 -21.72 45.87 0.21
N LEU A 93 -22.65 46.38 1.03
CA LEU A 93 -22.54 46.45 2.49
C LEU A 93 -22.31 45.04 3.06
N CYS A 94 -21.04 44.64 3.19
CA CYS A 94 -20.63 43.34 3.70
C CYS A 94 -20.98 43.25 5.19
N TYR A 95 -22.16 42.72 5.49
CA TYR A 95 -22.52 42.32 6.85
C TYR A 95 -21.53 41.29 7.38
N ALA A 96 -21.24 41.34 8.68
CA ALA A 96 -20.34 40.39 9.32
C ALA A 96 -20.97 38.99 9.32
N GLY A 97 -20.33 38.03 8.65
CA GLY A 97 -20.73 36.61 8.68
C GLY A 97 -20.06 35.83 9.82
N PRO A 98 -20.34 34.52 9.94
CA PRO A 98 -19.65 33.64 10.89
C PRO A 98 -18.13 33.68 10.68
N GLY A 99 -17.39 34.06 11.72
CA GLY A 99 -15.93 34.21 11.68
C GLY A 99 -15.43 35.61 11.30
N ASP A 100 -16.30 36.52 10.87
CA ASP A 100 -15.94 37.93 10.69
C ASP A 100 -15.98 38.70 12.01
N VAL A 101 -15.12 39.72 12.11
CA VAL A 101 -15.15 40.68 13.21
C VAL A 101 -16.23 41.72 12.88
N ALA A 102 -17.21 41.89 13.77
CA ALA A 102 -18.26 42.89 13.60
C ALA A 102 -17.75 44.30 13.96
N CYS A 103 -18.30 45.33 13.32
CA CYS A 103 -18.05 46.70 13.71
C CYS A 103 -18.74 47.04 15.04
N ASP A 104 -17.97 47.62 15.98
CA ASP A 104 -18.46 47.94 17.32
C ASP A 104 -19.38 49.16 17.35
N VAL A 105 -19.22 50.07 16.38
CA VAL A 105 -19.99 51.32 16.28
C VAL A 105 -21.32 51.14 15.55
N CYS A 106 -21.46 50.12 14.69
CA CYS A 106 -22.71 49.87 13.98
C CYS A 106 -23.87 49.64 14.95
N THR A 107 -24.91 50.46 14.80
CA THR A 107 -26.17 50.34 15.54
C THR A 107 -27.13 49.41 14.79
N GLY A 108 -27.88 48.58 15.51
CA GLY A 108 -28.81 47.58 14.95
C GLY A 108 -28.34 46.13 15.07
N THR A 109 -29.20 45.18 14.68
CA THR A 109 -28.96 43.72 14.82
C THR A 109 -28.00 43.15 13.76
N ARG A 110 -27.87 43.82 12.61
CA ARG A 110 -26.97 43.40 11.52
C ARG A 110 -25.79 44.36 11.42
N LYS A 111 -24.71 44.02 12.12
CA LYS A 111 -23.46 44.79 12.11
C LYS A 111 -22.65 44.55 10.83
N GLN A 112 -22.02 45.60 10.33
CA GLN A 112 -21.10 45.50 9.18
C GLN A 112 -19.81 44.78 9.59
N LYS A 113 -19.16 44.12 8.64
CA LYS A 113 -17.81 43.57 8.80
C LYS A 113 -16.83 44.70 9.09
N ALA A 114 -16.07 44.56 10.16
CA ALA A 114 -14.96 45.44 10.47
C ALA A 114 -13.80 45.15 9.52
N LEU A 115 -13.18 46.22 9.03
CA LEU A 115 -11.98 46.15 8.19
C LEU A 115 -10.73 46.35 9.05
N MET A 116 -10.80 47.30 9.99
CA MET A 116 -9.69 47.65 10.86
C MET A 116 -10.14 47.72 12.32
N SER A 117 -9.24 47.35 13.22
CA SER A 117 -9.34 47.60 14.66
C SER A 117 -8.37 48.73 15.05
N CYS A 118 -8.83 49.64 15.89
CA CYS A 118 -8.00 50.70 16.46
C CYS A 118 -7.42 50.25 17.80
N LEU A 119 -6.09 50.25 17.93
CA LEU A 119 -5.42 49.87 19.18
C LEU A 119 -5.53 50.92 20.28
N ALA A 120 -5.90 52.16 19.96
CA ALA A 120 -6.16 53.21 20.94
C ALA A 120 -7.61 53.20 21.46
N CYS A 121 -8.59 53.12 20.56
CA CYS A 121 -10.02 53.04 20.91
C CYS A 121 -10.47 51.66 21.40
N LEU A 122 -9.66 50.61 21.21
CA LEU A 122 -10.01 49.22 21.53
C LEU A 122 -11.32 48.76 20.88
N ALA A 123 -11.54 49.22 19.65
CA ALA A 123 -12.75 48.94 18.89
C ALA A 123 -12.43 48.65 17.42
N SER A 124 -13.35 47.95 16.77
CA SER A 124 -13.31 47.51 15.38
C SER A 124 -14.32 48.28 14.54
N TYR A 125 -13.89 48.73 13.36
CA TYR A 125 -14.62 49.67 12.51
C TYR A 125 -14.82 49.09 11.12
N CYS A 126 -16.05 49.17 10.60
CA CYS A 126 -16.33 49.02 9.18
C CYS A 126 -15.85 50.25 8.41
N GLU A 127 -15.79 50.18 7.08
CA GLU A 127 -15.31 51.27 6.22
C GLU A 127 -15.89 52.64 6.59
N THR A 128 -17.22 52.72 6.74
CA THR A 128 -17.92 53.96 7.06
C THR A 128 -17.50 54.55 8.41
N HIS A 129 -17.37 53.72 9.45
CA HIS A 129 -16.98 54.19 10.78
C HIS A 129 -15.46 54.36 10.93
N LEU A 130 -14.68 53.79 10.01
CA LEU A 130 -13.24 53.99 9.95
C LEU A 130 -12.89 55.38 9.42
N GLN A 131 -13.75 55.97 8.59
CA GLN A 131 -13.53 57.26 7.96
C GLN A 131 -13.20 58.39 8.94
N SER A 132 -13.80 58.37 10.14
CA SER A 132 -13.50 59.35 11.19
C SER A 132 -12.04 59.31 11.67
N HIS A 133 -11.37 58.16 11.57
CA HIS A 133 -9.94 58.03 11.88
C HIS A 133 -9.05 58.66 10.80
N TYR A 134 -9.52 58.76 9.57
CA TYR A 134 -8.79 59.40 8.48
C TYR A 134 -9.06 60.89 8.35
N GLU A 135 -10.24 61.35 8.74
CA GLU A 135 -10.63 62.75 8.55
C GLU A 135 -10.29 63.60 9.78
N SER A 136 -10.53 63.07 11.00
CA SER A 136 -10.32 63.81 12.24
C SER A 136 -8.84 63.91 12.62
N PRO A 137 -8.28 65.14 12.76
CA PRO A 137 -6.90 65.32 13.21
C PRO A 137 -6.58 64.63 14.54
N ALA A 138 -7.56 64.53 15.44
CA ALA A 138 -7.38 63.89 16.74
C ALA A 138 -7.21 62.36 16.64
N LEU A 139 -7.86 61.73 15.66
CA LEU A 139 -7.90 60.27 15.48
C LEU A 139 -6.87 59.77 14.45
N LYS A 140 -6.35 60.64 13.57
CA LYS A 140 -5.30 60.30 12.59
C LYS A 140 -4.05 59.65 13.19
N LYS A 141 -3.73 59.94 14.45
CA LYS A 141 -2.59 59.39 15.17
C LYS A 141 -2.85 57.98 15.75
N HIS A 142 -4.09 57.50 15.70
CA HIS A 142 -4.42 56.19 16.22
C HIS A 142 -3.88 55.09 15.30
N LYS A 143 -3.27 54.08 15.90
CA LYS A 143 -2.73 52.93 15.16
C LYS A 143 -3.86 51.95 14.82
N LEU A 144 -4.13 51.84 13.52
CA LEU A 144 -5.09 50.90 12.95
C LEU A 144 -4.38 49.61 12.51
N VAL A 145 -4.98 48.46 12.82
CA VAL A 145 -4.53 47.14 12.38
C VAL A 145 -5.68 46.41 11.71
N LYS A 146 -5.40 45.39 10.89
CA LYS A 146 -6.46 44.55 10.31
C LYS A 146 -7.39 44.03 11.42
N ALA A 147 -8.69 44.08 11.17
CA ALA A 147 -9.69 43.68 12.15
C ALA A 147 -9.39 42.29 12.72
N THR A 148 -9.46 42.17 14.04
CA THR A 148 -9.16 40.93 14.77
C THR A 148 -10.17 40.72 15.88
N ALA A 149 -10.65 39.49 16.02
CA ALA A 149 -11.55 39.11 17.12
C ALA A 149 -10.81 39.13 18.47
N GLN A 150 -9.48 39.02 18.45
CA GLN A 150 -8.60 38.91 19.61
C GLN A 150 -8.00 40.27 19.98
N LEU A 151 -8.76 41.36 19.81
CA LEU A 151 -8.26 42.70 20.12
C LEU A 151 -7.95 42.84 21.62
N GLN A 152 -8.82 42.26 22.47
CA GLN A 152 -8.67 42.32 23.93
C GLN A 152 -7.47 41.52 24.44
N GLU A 153 -7.09 40.43 23.77
CA GLU A 153 -5.90 39.63 24.10
C GLU A 153 -4.59 40.41 23.90
N LYS A 154 -4.62 41.53 23.16
CA LYS A 154 -3.47 42.40 22.92
C LYS A 154 -3.32 43.46 24.01
N ILE A 155 -4.26 43.55 24.95
CA ILE A 155 -4.29 44.56 25.99
C ILE A 155 -3.96 43.92 27.33
N CYS A 156 -3.11 44.59 28.10
CA CYS A 156 -2.78 44.19 29.45
C CYS A 156 -4.02 44.30 30.34
N SER A 157 -4.39 43.19 30.97
CA SER A 157 -5.52 43.09 31.89
C SER A 157 -5.41 43.96 33.14
N HIS A 158 -4.19 44.35 33.53
CA HIS A 158 -3.94 45.15 34.74
C HIS A 158 -3.89 46.65 34.48
N HIS A 159 -3.47 47.05 33.27
CA HIS A 159 -3.10 48.43 32.98
C HIS A 159 -3.87 49.06 31.83
N ASP A 160 -4.69 48.29 31.11
CA ASP A 160 -5.40 48.71 29.90
C ASP A 160 -4.48 49.35 28.85
N LYS A 161 -3.23 48.85 28.77
CA LYS A 161 -2.20 49.26 27.81
C LYS A 161 -1.85 48.11 26.88
N LEU A 162 -1.41 48.45 25.66
CA LEU A 162 -1.01 47.48 24.65
C LEU A 162 0.20 46.64 25.12
N LEU A 163 0.16 45.35 24.82
CA LEU A 163 1.24 44.41 25.10
C LEU A 163 2.35 44.52 24.03
N GLU A 164 3.21 45.53 24.16
CA GLU A 164 4.27 45.82 23.18
C GLU A 164 5.66 45.28 23.57
N VAL A 165 5.79 44.73 24.78
CA VAL A 165 7.04 44.20 25.33
C VAL A 165 6.89 42.69 25.53
N TYR A 166 7.96 41.93 25.31
CA TYR A 166 8.04 40.52 25.64
C TYR A 166 9.05 40.33 26.77
N CYS A 167 8.60 39.72 27.87
CA CYS A 167 9.48 39.30 28.94
C CYS A 167 10.01 37.90 28.63
N ARG A 168 11.32 37.76 28.45
CA ARG A 168 11.97 36.47 28.17
C ARG A 168 12.05 35.59 29.41
N THR A 169 12.21 36.21 30.58
CA THR A 169 12.23 35.51 31.87
C THR A 169 10.92 34.75 32.09
N ASP A 170 9.78 35.42 31.92
CA ASP A 170 8.45 34.83 32.17
C ASP A 170 7.76 34.31 30.91
N GLN A 171 8.37 34.51 29.75
CA GLN A 171 7.89 34.06 28.43
C GLN A 171 6.47 34.55 28.07
N GLN A 172 6.19 35.83 28.33
CA GLN A 172 4.89 36.42 28.05
C GLN A 172 4.99 37.86 27.51
N CYS A 173 3.97 38.26 26.76
CA CYS A 173 3.80 39.64 26.33
C CYS A 173 3.24 40.49 27.48
N ILE A 174 3.86 41.64 27.75
CA ILE A 174 3.52 42.58 28.82
C ILE A 174 3.45 44.02 28.27
N CYS A 175 2.86 44.94 29.02
CA CYS A 175 2.86 46.37 28.68
C CYS A 175 4.04 47.10 29.34
N LEU A 176 4.26 48.37 28.97
CA LEU A 176 5.37 49.18 29.52
C LEU A 176 5.24 49.45 31.04
N LEU A 177 4.04 49.51 31.59
CA LEU A 177 3.85 49.69 33.05
C LEU A 177 4.27 48.42 33.82
N CYS A 178 3.90 47.24 33.31
CA CYS A 178 4.35 45.96 33.87
C CYS A 178 5.88 45.85 33.96
N VAL A 179 6.63 46.43 33.01
CA VAL A 179 8.10 46.46 33.04
C VAL A 179 8.63 47.25 34.24
N MET A 180 7.95 48.34 34.60
CA MET A 180 8.34 49.21 35.70
C MET A 180 7.95 48.65 37.07
N ASP A 181 6.87 47.85 37.11
CA ASP A 181 6.28 47.29 38.33
C ASP A 181 6.72 45.82 38.52
N GLU A 182 5.87 44.87 38.14
CA GLU A 182 6.00 43.44 38.43
C GLU A 182 7.22 42.77 37.76
N HIS A 183 7.60 43.23 36.56
CA HIS A 183 8.70 42.66 35.77
C HIS A 183 9.99 43.49 35.88
N LYS A 184 10.13 44.28 36.94
CA LYS A 184 11.31 45.13 37.14
C LYS A 184 12.58 44.29 37.29
N GLY A 185 13.51 44.48 36.36
CA GLY A 185 14.80 43.77 36.32
C GLY A 185 14.78 42.45 35.54
N HIS A 186 13.66 42.06 34.93
CA HIS A 186 13.60 40.91 34.03
C HIS A 186 14.22 41.23 32.66
N ASP A 187 14.65 40.19 31.94
CA ASP A 187 15.10 40.34 30.55
C ASP A 187 13.88 40.63 29.67
N THR A 188 13.79 41.87 29.20
CA THR A 188 12.66 42.37 28.42
C THR A 188 13.15 42.97 27.12
N VAL A 189 12.41 42.67 26.05
CA VAL A 189 12.67 43.18 24.70
C VAL A 189 11.35 43.61 24.07
N SER A 190 11.38 44.38 22.98
CA SER A 190 10.14 44.67 22.26
C SER A 190 9.57 43.37 21.67
N ALA A 191 8.24 43.26 21.66
CA ALA A 191 7.55 42.10 21.07
C ALA A 191 7.91 41.91 19.59
N ALA A 192 8.19 43.01 18.87
CA ALA A 192 8.64 42.96 17.49
C ALA A 192 10.05 42.35 17.32
N ALA A 193 10.98 42.69 18.22
CA ALA A 193 12.33 42.12 18.20
C ALA A 193 12.30 40.62 18.54
N GLU A 194 11.58 40.23 19.59
CA GLU A 194 11.46 38.81 19.96
C GLU A 194 10.77 38.00 18.86
N ARG A 195 9.70 38.53 18.25
CA ARG A 195 9.04 37.89 17.12
C ARG A 195 10.02 37.60 15.98
N THR A 196 10.91 38.55 15.66
CA THR A 196 11.89 38.38 14.59
C THR A 196 12.84 37.22 14.90
N GLU A 197 13.32 37.13 16.14
CA GLU A 197 14.19 36.04 16.57
C GLU A 197 13.46 34.68 16.61
N LYS A 198 12.25 34.64 17.17
CA LYS A 198 11.41 33.41 17.18
C LYS A 198 11.03 32.96 15.78
N GLN A 199 10.77 33.89 14.85
CA GLN A 199 10.49 33.58 13.45
C GLN A 199 11.71 32.94 12.78
N ARG A 200 12.93 33.42 13.06
CA ARG A 200 14.18 32.82 12.58
C ARG A 200 14.37 31.41 13.15
N GLN A 201 14.16 31.24 14.45
CA GLN A 201 14.25 29.92 15.12
C GLN A 201 13.23 28.91 14.54
N LEU A 202 12.01 29.36 14.26
CA LEU A 202 10.98 28.56 13.61
C LEU A 202 11.41 28.12 12.21
N GLY A 203 11.98 29.03 11.40
CA GLY A 203 12.50 28.71 10.08
C GLY A 203 13.60 27.64 10.09
N MET A 204 14.56 27.75 11.01
CA MET A 204 15.60 26.71 11.18
C MET A 204 15.02 25.37 11.61
N SER A 205 14.06 25.38 12.54
CA SER A 205 13.41 24.17 13.02
C SER A 205 12.61 23.48 11.91
N GLN A 206 11.89 24.26 11.09
CA GLN A 206 11.17 23.77 9.92
C GLN A 206 12.10 23.12 8.91
N GLN A 207 13.24 23.75 8.60
CA GLN A 207 14.27 23.16 7.72
C GLN A 207 14.80 21.83 8.27
N LYS A 208 15.10 21.77 9.57
CA LYS A 208 15.59 20.55 10.22
C LYS A 208 14.56 19.41 10.18
N VAL A 209 13.28 19.72 10.39
CA VAL A 209 12.19 18.72 10.25
C VAL A 209 12.09 18.24 8.81
N GLN A 210 12.15 19.14 7.83
CA GLN A 210 12.09 18.78 6.42
C GLN A 210 13.26 17.89 6.00
N GLN A 211 14.47 18.20 6.46
CA GLN A 211 15.65 17.38 6.19
C GLN A 211 15.49 15.97 6.79
N ARG A 212 15.10 15.88 8.07
CA ARG A 212 14.87 14.59 8.73
C ARG A 212 13.78 13.77 8.06
N PHE A 213 12.72 14.43 7.56
CA PHE A 213 11.67 13.76 6.80
C PHE A 213 12.25 13.10 5.54
N GLN A 214 13.03 13.84 4.74
CA GLN A 214 13.67 13.30 3.54
C GLN A 214 14.65 12.16 3.83
N GLU A 215 15.45 12.29 4.90
CA GLU A 215 16.35 11.23 5.36
C GLU A 215 15.58 9.95 5.73
N ARG A 216 14.49 10.07 6.50
CA ARG A 216 13.64 8.94 6.89
C ARG A 216 12.91 8.31 5.70
N GLU A 217 12.46 9.10 4.73
CA GLU A 217 11.87 8.55 3.50
C GLU A 217 12.88 7.75 2.68
N LYS A 218 14.15 8.17 2.66
CA LYS A 218 15.23 7.43 2.00
C LYS A 218 15.52 6.13 2.73
N GLU A 219 15.71 6.17 4.05
CA GLU A 219 15.95 4.98 4.88
C GLU A 219 14.81 3.96 4.74
N LEU A 220 13.55 4.43 4.67
CA LEU A 220 12.39 3.56 4.49
C LEU A 220 12.45 2.80 3.15
N LYS A 221 12.81 3.48 2.06
CA LYS A 221 12.94 2.85 0.73
C LYS A 221 14.07 1.82 0.70
N GLU A 222 15.20 2.15 1.30
CA GLU A 222 16.35 1.23 1.42
C GLU A 222 15.96 -0.02 2.22
N LEU A 223 15.26 0.14 3.34
CA LEU A 223 14.79 -0.98 4.15
C LEU A 223 13.77 -1.85 3.40
N GLN A 224 12.84 -1.25 2.66
CA GLN A 224 11.88 -1.99 1.82
C GLN A 224 12.59 -2.85 0.78
N GLN A 225 13.61 -2.31 0.11
CA GLN A 225 14.43 -3.05 -0.86
C GLN A 225 15.21 -4.18 -0.19
N ALA A 226 15.78 -3.94 0.99
CA ALA A 226 16.50 -4.96 1.75
C ALA A 226 15.58 -6.12 2.16
N VAL A 227 14.38 -5.82 2.65
CA VAL A 227 13.37 -6.84 3.01
C VAL A 227 12.98 -7.67 1.79
N GLU A 228 12.74 -7.04 0.64
CA GLU A 228 12.38 -7.77 -0.58
C GLU A 228 13.54 -8.61 -1.12
N SER A 229 14.77 -8.10 -1.03
CA SER A 229 15.97 -8.88 -1.33
C SER A 229 16.08 -10.10 -0.44
N PHE A 230 15.88 -9.93 0.88
CA PHE A 230 15.94 -11.02 1.84
C PHE A 230 14.88 -12.10 1.56
N LYS A 231 13.64 -11.70 1.26
CA LYS A 231 12.58 -12.64 0.86
C LYS A 231 12.96 -13.46 -0.37
N ARG A 232 13.49 -12.82 -1.41
CA ARG A 232 13.95 -13.51 -2.63
C ARG A 232 15.10 -14.47 -2.33
N SER A 233 16.07 -14.06 -1.52
CA SER A 233 17.18 -14.93 -1.11
C SER A 233 16.69 -16.15 -0.31
N ALA A 234 15.78 -15.96 0.64
CA ALA A 234 15.21 -17.06 1.41
C ALA A 234 14.45 -18.05 0.51
N GLN A 235 13.67 -17.54 -0.45
CA GLN A 235 12.96 -18.37 -1.42
C GLN A 235 13.94 -19.17 -2.30
N SER A 236 15.00 -18.53 -2.80
CA SER A 236 16.06 -19.21 -3.57
C SER A 236 16.72 -20.32 -2.76
N ALA A 237 17.04 -20.08 -1.49
CA ALA A 237 17.66 -21.10 -0.64
C ALA A 237 16.75 -22.31 -0.40
N VAL A 238 15.42 -22.10 -0.30
CA VAL A 238 14.44 -23.19 -0.24
C VAL A 238 14.41 -23.98 -1.55
N GLU A 239 14.35 -23.30 -2.69
CA GLU A 239 14.34 -23.93 -4.02
C GLU A 239 15.61 -24.74 -4.29
N ASP A 240 16.78 -24.19 -3.95
CA ASP A 240 18.06 -24.87 -4.07
C ASP A 240 18.12 -26.12 -3.16
N SER A 241 17.59 -26.02 -1.93
CA SER A 241 17.50 -27.15 -1.01
C SER A 241 16.60 -28.26 -1.55
N ASP A 242 15.42 -27.89 -2.04
CA ASP A 242 14.45 -28.85 -2.62
C ASP A 242 15.04 -29.54 -3.86
N GLN A 243 15.79 -28.81 -4.70
CA GLN A 243 16.48 -29.38 -5.84
C GLN A 243 17.52 -30.42 -5.40
N ILE A 244 18.34 -30.11 -4.39
CA ILE A 244 19.35 -31.03 -3.84
C ILE A 244 18.69 -32.28 -3.27
N PHE A 245 17.64 -32.13 -2.46
CA PHE A 245 16.94 -33.30 -1.89
C PHE A 245 16.29 -34.15 -2.98
N THR A 246 15.71 -33.52 -3.99
CA THR A 246 15.13 -34.23 -5.14
C THR A 246 16.20 -35.05 -5.88
N GLU A 247 17.39 -34.50 -6.10
CA GLU A 247 18.49 -35.21 -6.75
C GLU A 247 19.00 -36.39 -5.90
N LEU A 248 19.11 -36.19 -4.57
CA LEU A 248 19.49 -37.25 -3.63
C LEU A 248 18.49 -38.41 -3.64
N ILE A 249 17.19 -38.12 -3.58
CA ILE A 249 16.12 -39.13 -3.64
C ILE A 249 16.24 -39.93 -4.94
N ARG A 250 16.35 -39.25 -6.10
CA ARG A 250 16.52 -39.93 -7.40
C ARG A 250 17.75 -40.82 -7.42
N SER A 251 18.85 -40.40 -6.79
CA SER A 251 20.09 -41.19 -6.71
C SER A 251 19.91 -42.46 -5.89
N ILE A 252 19.26 -42.35 -4.74
CA ILE A 252 18.95 -43.49 -3.86
C ILE A 252 18.00 -44.47 -4.57
N GLU A 253 16.94 -43.98 -5.23
CA GLU A 253 15.99 -44.80 -5.96
C GLU A 253 16.65 -45.57 -7.11
N ARG A 254 17.56 -44.91 -7.86
CA ARG A 254 18.33 -45.56 -8.93
C ARG A 254 19.19 -46.69 -8.38
N ARG A 255 19.98 -46.43 -7.34
CA ARG A 255 20.81 -47.46 -6.68
C ARG A 255 19.97 -48.60 -6.12
N SER A 256 18.82 -48.29 -5.52
CA SER A 256 17.89 -49.32 -5.03
C SER A 256 17.41 -50.22 -6.17
N SER A 257 17.10 -49.64 -7.33
CA SER A 257 16.68 -50.38 -8.53
C SER A 257 17.81 -51.26 -9.07
N GLU A 258 19.03 -50.72 -9.18
CA GLU A 258 20.21 -51.48 -9.59
C GLU A 258 20.47 -52.70 -8.69
N VAL A 259 20.39 -52.53 -7.37
CA VAL A 259 20.55 -53.63 -6.40
C VAL A 259 19.44 -54.67 -6.57
N LYS A 260 18.18 -54.25 -6.78
CA LYS A 260 17.07 -55.18 -7.05
C LYS A 260 17.31 -55.99 -8.32
N GLU A 261 17.72 -55.36 -9.41
CA GLU A 261 18.00 -56.05 -10.68
C GLU A 261 19.16 -57.04 -10.53
N LEU A 262 20.22 -56.70 -9.78
CA LEU A 262 21.32 -57.62 -9.48
C LEU A 262 20.82 -58.85 -8.70
N ILE A 263 19.98 -58.65 -7.68
CA ILE A 263 19.38 -59.75 -6.92
C ILE A 263 18.55 -60.64 -7.83
N ARG A 264 17.70 -60.06 -8.70
CA ARG A 264 16.86 -60.82 -9.64
C ARG A 264 17.69 -61.58 -10.68
N ALA A 265 18.77 -60.98 -11.20
CA ALA A 265 19.66 -61.63 -12.14
C ALA A 265 20.38 -62.82 -11.49
N GLN A 266 20.87 -62.65 -10.26
CA GLN A 266 21.51 -63.73 -9.49
C GLN A 266 20.51 -64.85 -9.17
N GLU A 267 19.30 -64.51 -8.71
CA GLU A 267 18.20 -65.45 -8.49
C GLU A 267 17.95 -66.28 -9.74
N LYS A 268 17.75 -65.62 -10.89
CA LYS A 268 17.50 -66.29 -12.18
C LYS A 268 18.65 -67.22 -12.58
N ALA A 269 19.90 -66.76 -12.48
CA ALA A 269 21.06 -67.57 -12.85
C ALA A 269 21.19 -68.84 -11.98
N GLN A 270 20.98 -68.70 -10.68
CA GLN A 270 21.02 -69.82 -9.73
C GLN A 270 19.86 -70.79 -9.96
N VAL A 271 18.65 -70.28 -10.22
CA VAL A 271 17.47 -71.10 -10.55
C VAL A 271 17.70 -71.87 -11.86
N SER A 272 18.16 -71.21 -12.93
CA SER A 272 18.44 -71.89 -14.21
C SER A 272 19.53 -72.97 -14.08
N GLN A 273 20.55 -72.74 -13.25
CA GLN A 273 21.55 -73.76 -12.95
C GLN A 273 20.93 -74.97 -12.24
N ALA A 274 20.06 -74.72 -11.24
CA ALA A 274 19.37 -75.77 -10.51
C ALA A 274 18.40 -76.56 -11.40
N GLU A 275 17.67 -75.89 -12.29
CA GLU A 275 16.78 -76.52 -13.28
C GLU A 275 17.55 -77.42 -14.25
N GLY A 276 18.74 -76.99 -14.71
CA GLY A 276 19.60 -77.80 -15.58
C GLY A 276 20.06 -79.09 -14.91
N LEU A 277 20.49 -79.02 -13.64
CA LEU A 277 20.85 -80.21 -12.85
C LEU A 277 19.64 -81.13 -12.63
N LEU A 278 18.47 -80.55 -12.37
CA LEU A 278 17.24 -81.30 -12.18
C LEU A 278 16.85 -82.08 -13.46
N GLU A 279 17.06 -81.49 -14.63
CA GLU A 279 16.80 -82.17 -15.90
C GLU A 279 17.83 -83.26 -16.21
N GLN A 280 19.11 -83.03 -15.91
CA GLN A 280 20.15 -84.07 -15.98
C GLN A 280 19.80 -85.29 -15.11
N LEU A 281 19.40 -85.06 -13.86
CA LEU A 281 18.99 -86.14 -12.95
C LEU A 281 17.77 -86.90 -13.45
N LYS A 282 16.77 -86.21 -14.04
CA LYS A 282 15.61 -86.89 -14.64
C LYS A 282 16.03 -87.81 -15.79
N GLN A 283 16.94 -87.35 -16.64
CA GLN A 283 17.45 -88.12 -17.77
C GLN A 283 18.24 -89.35 -17.29
N GLU A 284 19.12 -89.18 -16.31
CA GLU A 284 19.84 -90.30 -15.68
C GLU A 284 18.88 -91.32 -15.07
N ILE A 285 17.85 -90.87 -14.34
CA ILE A 285 16.81 -91.76 -13.80
C ILE A 285 16.08 -92.51 -14.92
N ALA A 286 15.75 -91.85 -16.03
CA ALA A 286 15.07 -92.48 -17.17
C ALA A 286 15.95 -93.55 -17.84
N GLU A 287 17.24 -93.28 -18.03
CA GLU A 287 18.21 -94.23 -18.58
C GLU A 287 18.42 -95.42 -17.65
N LEU A 288 18.57 -95.18 -16.35
CA LEU A 288 18.67 -96.24 -15.34
C LEU A 288 17.42 -97.11 -15.32
N ARG A 289 16.21 -96.52 -15.41
CA ARG A 289 14.95 -97.27 -15.53
C ARG A 289 14.92 -98.13 -16.80
N LYS A 290 15.34 -97.59 -17.94
CA LYS A 290 15.41 -98.35 -19.21
C LYS A 290 16.36 -99.53 -19.10
N ARG A 291 17.59 -99.32 -18.62
CA ARG A 291 18.56 -100.40 -18.40
C ARG A 291 18.03 -101.45 -17.42
N SER A 292 17.36 -101.03 -16.36
CA SER A 292 16.71 -101.95 -15.42
C SER A 292 15.68 -102.84 -16.12
N THR A 293 14.86 -102.30 -17.03
CA THR A 293 13.89 -103.10 -17.79
C THR A 293 14.54 -104.06 -18.79
N GLU A 294 15.64 -103.65 -19.45
CA GLU A 294 16.40 -104.51 -20.36
C GLU A 294 17.07 -105.69 -19.62
N LEU A 295 17.63 -105.43 -18.44
CA LEU A 295 18.20 -106.47 -17.57
C LEU A 295 17.14 -107.44 -17.07
N GLU A 296 15.97 -106.95 -16.65
CA GLU A 296 14.84 -107.78 -16.24
C GLU A 296 14.38 -108.69 -17.39
N GLN A 297 14.20 -108.16 -18.59
CA GLN A 297 13.82 -108.96 -19.78
C GLN A 297 14.87 -110.03 -20.12
N LEU A 298 16.15 -109.67 -20.08
CA LEU A 298 17.23 -110.62 -20.31
C LEU A 298 17.22 -111.76 -19.29
N SER A 299 16.92 -111.48 -18.02
CA SER A 299 16.88 -112.49 -16.95
C SER A 299 15.82 -113.58 -17.16
N HIS A 300 14.73 -113.27 -17.89
CA HIS A 300 13.65 -114.21 -18.21
C HIS A 300 13.84 -114.92 -19.57
N THR A 301 14.97 -114.74 -20.24
CA THR A 301 15.23 -115.36 -21.56
C THR A 301 15.76 -116.80 -21.41
N GLU A 302 15.13 -117.76 -22.11
CA GLU A 302 15.55 -119.18 -22.11
C GLU A 302 16.71 -119.50 -23.09
N ASP A 303 17.00 -118.60 -24.05
CA ASP A 303 18.10 -118.73 -25.01
C ASP A 303 19.46 -118.38 -24.36
N HIS A 304 20.23 -119.41 -24.02
CA HIS A 304 21.54 -119.29 -23.38
C HIS A 304 22.56 -118.51 -24.22
N ILE A 305 22.49 -118.57 -25.56
CA ILE A 305 23.45 -117.87 -26.42
C ILE A 305 23.10 -116.39 -26.47
N HIS A 306 21.82 -116.06 -26.63
CA HIS A 306 21.32 -114.68 -26.61
C HIS A 306 21.60 -114.01 -25.27
N PHE A 307 21.38 -114.73 -24.16
CA PHE A 307 21.70 -114.27 -22.81
C PHE A 307 23.17 -113.85 -22.69
N LEU A 308 24.09 -114.74 -23.06
CA LEU A 308 25.54 -114.49 -22.95
C LEU A 308 26.03 -113.36 -23.88
N GLN A 309 25.45 -113.24 -25.08
CA GLN A 309 25.80 -112.18 -26.02
C GLN A 309 25.34 -110.79 -25.54
N ILE A 310 24.09 -110.66 -25.09
CA ILE A 310 23.55 -109.37 -24.62
C ILE A 310 24.09 -109.01 -23.22
N HIS A 311 24.25 -109.98 -22.31
CA HIS A 311 24.85 -109.74 -21.00
C HIS A 311 26.24 -109.10 -21.13
N ARG A 312 27.05 -109.55 -22.10
CA ARG A 312 28.36 -108.97 -22.40
C ARG A 312 28.29 -107.52 -22.92
N ALA A 313 27.18 -107.12 -23.55
CA ALA A 313 27.00 -105.77 -24.10
C ALA A 313 26.35 -104.79 -23.10
N LEU A 314 25.49 -105.26 -22.20
CA LEU A 314 24.74 -104.42 -21.26
C LEU A 314 25.51 -104.09 -19.97
N LEU A 315 26.48 -104.90 -19.57
CA LEU A 315 27.29 -104.66 -18.37
C LEU A 315 28.59 -103.91 -18.72
N PRO A 316 28.83 -102.72 -18.13
CA PRO A 316 30.14 -102.09 -18.22
C PRO A 316 31.21 -102.94 -17.50
N PRO A 317 32.50 -102.83 -17.87
CA PRO A 317 33.59 -103.49 -17.15
C PRO A 317 33.58 -103.07 -15.67
N ALA A 318 33.78 -104.03 -14.77
CA ALA A 318 33.58 -103.90 -13.33
C ALA A 318 34.07 -102.56 -12.73
N GLY A 319 33.16 -101.85 -12.05
CA GLY A 319 33.52 -100.87 -11.01
C GLY A 319 32.77 -99.53 -11.00
N ASP A 320 32.13 -99.11 -12.09
CA ASP A 320 31.76 -97.69 -12.26
C ASP A 320 30.26 -97.39 -12.11
N TRP A 321 29.59 -98.03 -11.15
CA TRP A 321 28.19 -97.69 -10.80
C TRP A 321 28.08 -96.49 -9.85
N ASN A 322 29.21 -95.96 -9.36
CA ASN A 322 29.24 -94.93 -8.31
C ASN A 322 29.47 -93.49 -8.81
N THR A 323 29.28 -93.20 -10.09
CA THR A 323 29.33 -91.82 -10.61
C THR A 323 28.05 -91.03 -10.33
N LEU A 324 27.34 -91.32 -9.23
CA LEU A 324 26.38 -90.36 -8.68
C LEU A 324 27.20 -89.26 -8.01
N GLN A 325 27.46 -88.17 -8.73
CA GLN A 325 28.02 -86.97 -8.14
C GLN A 325 27.15 -86.56 -6.95
N SER A 326 27.66 -86.76 -5.73
CA SER A 326 27.05 -86.28 -4.50
C SER A 326 26.76 -84.80 -4.63
N LEU A 327 25.47 -84.42 -4.63
CA LEU A 327 24.99 -83.03 -4.58
C LEU A 327 25.24 -82.38 -3.21
N SER A 328 26.32 -82.75 -2.51
CA SER A 328 26.69 -82.20 -1.19
C SER A 328 27.20 -80.74 -1.26
N GLY A 329 27.06 -80.08 -2.41
CA GLY A 329 27.55 -78.71 -2.64
C GLY A 329 26.46 -77.61 -2.64
N PHE A 330 25.18 -77.93 -2.44
CA PHE A 330 24.12 -76.91 -2.36
C PHE A 330 24.06 -76.26 -0.96
N TYR A 331 25.16 -75.65 -0.53
CA TYR A 331 25.09 -74.58 0.48
C TYR A 331 24.89 -73.26 -0.26
N CYS A 332 23.64 -72.82 -0.33
CA CYS A 332 23.25 -71.58 -0.98
C CYS A 332 23.69 -70.36 -0.15
N PRO A 333 24.65 -69.53 -0.59
CA PRO A 333 25.05 -68.34 0.15
C PRO A 333 24.20 -67.13 -0.26
N LEU A 334 22.87 -67.30 -0.45
CA LEU A 334 21.96 -66.16 -0.53
C LEU A 334 21.93 -65.35 0.79
N VAL A 335 22.42 -65.92 1.89
CA VAL A 335 22.44 -65.30 3.22
C VAL A 335 23.63 -64.34 3.43
N LEU A 336 24.65 -64.32 2.54
CA LEU A 336 25.86 -63.49 2.73
C LEU A 336 25.93 -62.20 1.91
N LEU A 337 24.94 -61.90 1.06
CA LEU A 337 24.93 -60.67 0.28
C LEU A 337 24.80 -59.33 1.05
N PRO A 338 24.39 -59.24 2.35
CA PRO A 338 24.25 -57.92 2.97
C PRO A 338 25.56 -57.14 3.14
N LEU A 339 26.74 -57.79 3.13
CA LEU A 339 27.98 -57.14 3.58
C LEU A 339 28.83 -56.50 2.48
N ALA A 340 28.61 -56.83 1.19
CA ALA A 340 29.43 -56.25 0.11
C ALA A 340 28.87 -54.94 -0.46
N VAL A 341 27.62 -54.59 -0.14
CA VAL A 341 26.96 -53.35 -0.64
C VAL A 341 26.99 -52.22 0.39
N THR A 342 27.33 -52.53 1.64
CA THR A 342 27.40 -51.58 2.77
C THR A 342 28.81 -51.08 3.04
N ASP A 343 29.65 -50.85 2.02
CA ASP A 343 30.91 -50.11 2.25
C ASP A 343 30.57 -48.63 2.51
N PRO A 344 30.69 -48.12 3.75
CA PRO A 344 30.37 -46.73 4.08
C PRO A 344 31.38 -45.76 3.46
N THR A 345 32.53 -46.26 2.98
CA THR A 345 33.60 -45.43 2.40
C THR A 345 33.32 -45.01 0.96
N ASN A 346 32.30 -45.59 0.31
CA ASN A 346 31.85 -45.20 -1.03
C ASN A 346 30.64 -44.26 -1.00
N ILE A 347 30.26 -43.77 0.19
CA ILE A 347 29.60 -42.46 0.29
C ILE A 347 30.73 -41.47 0.03
N PRO A 348 30.76 -40.74 -1.10
CA PRO A 348 31.72 -39.66 -1.21
C PRO A 348 31.48 -38.79 0.02
N ARG A 349 32.54 -38.44 0.78
CA ARG A 349 32.52 -37.22 1.57
C ARG A 349 32.18 -36.13 0.57
N SER A 350 30.88 -35.89 0.44
CA SER A 350 30.38 -35.33 -0.79
C SER A 350 30.82 -33.89 -0.77
N HIS A 351 31.21 -33.40 -1.94
CA HIS A 351 31.32 -31.97 -2.17
C HIS A 351 30.14 -31.20 -1.57
N LEU A 352 28.99 -31.86 -1.36
CA LEU A 352 27.80 -31.46 -0.59
C LEU A 352 28.06 -30.97 0.85
N ILE A 353 28.79 -31.67 1.72
CA ILE A 353 29.04 -31.17 3.10
C ILE A 353 29.94 -29.93 3.03
N GLN A 354 30.89 -29.92 2.10
CA GLN A 354 31.73 -28.76 1.82
C GLN A 354 30.90 -27.59 1.25
N HIS A 355 29.96 -27.84 0.33
CA HIS A 355 29.10 -26.84 -0.30
C HIS A 355 28.07 -26.26 0.67
N ILE A 356 27.49 -27.11 1.52
CA ILE A 356 26.59 -26.70 2.61
C ILE A 356 27.38 -25.78 3.55
N ASN A 357 28.54 -26.22 4.04
CA ASN A 357 29.39 -25.38 4.90
C ASN A 357 29.86 -24.08 4.21
N ASP A 358 30.15 -24.10 2.91
CA ASP A 358 30.57 -22.91 2.16
C ASP A 358 29.41 -21.96 1.83
N SER A 359 28.18 -22.46 1.67
CA SER A 359 26.97 -21.64 1.47
C SER A 359 26.59 -20.96 2.77
N TYR A 360 26.54 -21.71 3.88
CA TYR A 360 26.30 -21.14 5.22
C TYR A 360 27.38 -20.12 5.62
N ARG A 361 28.66 -20.34 5.23
CA ARG A 361 29.76 -19.41 5.50
C ARG A 361 29.68 -18.12 4.66
N ARG A 362 29.23 -18.21 3.40
CA ARG A 362 29.03 -17.02 2.54
C ARG A 362 27.81 -16.20 2.96
N GLU A 363 26.72 -16.84 3.32
CA GLU A 363 25.51 -16.17 3.83
C GLU A 363 25.75 -15.57 5.23
N GLY A 364 26.46 -16.28 6.10
CA GLY A 364 26.92 -15.76 7.38
C GLY A 364 27.84 -14.53 7.23
N ALA A 365 28.76 -14.54 6.25
CA ALA A 365 29.64 -13.39 6.00
C ALA A 365 28.91 -12.15 5.44
N LEU A 366 27.85 -12.32 4.64
CA LEU A 366 27.01 -11.23 4.12
C LEU A 366 26.12 -10.60 5.21
N LEU A 367 25.63 -11.40 6.16
CA LEU A 367 24.94 -10.92 7.36
C LEU A 367 25.89 -10.16 8.31
N MET A 368 27.16 -10.52 8.35
CA MET A 368 28.15 -9.89 9.25
C MET A 368 28.65 -8.54 8.74
N LEU A 369 28.80 -8.38 7.43
CA LEU A 369 29.13 -7.09 6.81
C LEU A 369 28.00 -6.06 6.89
N SER A 370 26.75 -6.51 7.06
CA SER A 370 25.58 -5.63 7.22
C SER A 370 25.31 -5.25 8.67
N TYR A 371 25.82 -5.99 9.67
CA TYR A 371 25.52 -5.77 11.09
C TYR A 371 26.74 -5.59 12.04
N GLY A 372 27.99 -5.72 11.58
CA GLY A 372 29.19 -5.34 12.34
C GLY A 372 29.48 -6.19 13.58
N MET A 373 29.17 -7.49 13.58
CA MET A 373 29.48 -8.41 14.69
C MET A 373 30.64 -9.37 14.35
N ASN A 374 31.32 -9.91 15.35
CA ASN A 374 32.41 -10.90 15.24
C ASN A 374 31.93 -12.26 15.75
N TRP A 375 32.21 -13.35 15.01
CA TRP A 375 31.78 -14.71 15.36
C TRP A 375 32.95 -15.48 15.99
N THR A 376 32.77 -15.98 17.22
CA THR A 376 33.62 -17.04 17.79
C THR A 376 32.87 -18.37 17.70
N PHE A 377 33.38 -19.27 16.87
CA PHE A 377 32.88 -20.62 16.64
C PHE A 377 33.19 -21.50 17.87
N TYR A 378 32.18 -22.08 18.52
CA TYR A 378 32.35 -23.31 19.31
C TYR A 378 31.75 -24.44 18.48
N GLY A 379 32.63 -25.29 17.95
CA GLY A 379 32.26 -26.45 17.16
C GLY A 379 32.07 -27.67 18.04
N GLU A 380 31.00 -28.40 17.80
CA GLU A 380 30.88 -29.86 17.94
C GLU A 380 29.50 -30.25 17.37
N PHE A 381 29.49 -30.88 16.19
CA PHE A 381 28.74 -32.09 15.82
C PHE A 381 28.98 -32.46 14.35
#